data_AF-A0A953FCL3-F1
#
_entry.id   AF-A0A953FCL3-F1
#
_cell.length_a   1.000
_cell.length_b   1.000
_cell.length_c   1.000
_cell.angle_alpha   90.00
_cell.angle_beta   90.00
_cell.angle_gamma   90.00
#
_symmetry.space_group_name_H-M   'P 1'
#
loop_
_entity.id
_entity.type
_entity.pdbx_description
1 polymer ?
#
loop_
_entity_poly.entity_id
_entity_poly.type
_entity_poly.pdbx_seq_one_letter_code
_entity_poly.pdbx_strand_id
1 'polypeptide(L)'
;FENQGKRLCDNSFEINDSRTPELMQFVKIRPEPDRVVMSYLYDNTLRSKIISGDQVIEGKTFDRLEKTITKVRTRRDNNTEMSRFERWYGPYMMAYGVRRNPNIWSEDLRKTFFLSKIIHK
;
A
#
# COMPACT_ATOMS: atom_id res chain seq x y z
N PHE A 1 26.25 -4.53 11.74
CA PHE A 1 27.17 -5.03 10.70
C PHE A 1 28.09 -6.06 11.36
N GLU A 2 28.46 -7.13 10.67
CA GLU A 2 29.55 -8.00 11.13
C GLU A 2 30.90 -7.29 10.97
N ASN A 3 31.93 -7.80 11.65
CA ASN A 3 33.32 -7.30 11.57
C ASN A 3 33.88 -7.24 10.14
N GLN A 4 33.22 -7.86 9.16
CA GLN A 4 33.58 -7.84 7.73
C GLN A 4 32.74 -6.87 6.88
N GLY A 5 31.96 -5.98 7.50
CA GLY A 5 31.13 -5.01 6.77
C GLY A 5 29.88 -5.61 6.09
N LYS A 6 29.65 -6.92 6.25
CA LYS A 6 28.44 -7.59 5.76
C LYS A 6 27.23 -7.02 6.51
N ARG A 7 26.24 -6.52 5.74
CA ARG A 7 24.96 -6.04 6.27
C ARG A 7 24.24 -7.20 6.94
N LEU A 8 24.09 -7.13 8.26
CA LEU A 8 23.33 -8.10 9.06
C LEU A 8 21.80 -7.91 8.91
N CYS A 9 21.36 -6.76 8.41
CA CYS A 9 19.94 -6.44 8.34
C CYS A 9 19.71 -5.33 7.30
N ASP A 10 18.82 -5.56 6.32
CA ASP A 10 18.37 -4.54 5.39
C ASP A 10 16.92 -4.15 5.67
N ASN A 11 16.77 -3.21 6.60
CA ASN A 11 15.50 -2.61 6.99
C ASN A 11 15.04 -1.49 6.06
N SER A 12 15.65 -1.34 4.87
CA SER A 12 15.20 -0.35 3.92
C SER A 12 13.84 -0.76 3.32
N PHE A 13 12.95 0.21 3.21
CA PHE A 13 11.72 0.10 2.47
C PHE A 13 11.81 1.08 1.30
N GLU A 14 12.03 0.55 0.11
CA GLU A 14 12.20 1.37 -1.09
C GLU A 14 10.84 1.86 -1.61
N ILE A 15 10.72 3.18 -1.75
CA ILE A 15 9.53 3.86 -2.26
C ILE A 15 9.90 4.52 -3.59
N ASN A 16 9.60 3.83 -4.70
CA ASN A 16 9.98 4.33 -6.04
C ASN A 16 8.91 5.21 -6.68
N ASP A 17 7.69 5.17 -6.16
CA ASP A 17 6.53 5.65 -6.90
C ASP A 17 6.00 7.02 -6.40
N SER A 18 6.43 7.49 -5.22
CA SER A 18 6.00 8.78 -4.66
C SER A 18 7.12 9.83 -4.71
N ARG A 19 7.09 10.72 -5.69
CA ARG A 19 7.85 11.98 -5.64
C ARG A 19 6.89 13.07 -5.14
N THR A 20 7.03 13.45 -3.88
CA THR A 20 6.31 14.61 -3.32
C THR A 20 7.33 15.67 -2.90
N PRO A 21 7.04 16.97 -3.14
CA PRO A 21 7.87 18.06 -2.62
C PRO A 21 7.72 18.22 -1.10
N GLU A 22 6.65 17.69 -0.51
CA GLU A 22 6.35 17.82 0.92
C GLU A 22 6.76 16.56 1.69
N LEU A 23 7.41 16.74 2.86
CA LEU A 23 7.72 15.62 3.76
C LEU A 23 6.41 15.07 4.34
N MET A 24 5.98 13.90 3.87
CA MET A 24 4.80 13.20 4.37
C MET A 24 5.16 11.80 4.84
N GLN A 25 4.54 11.36 5.93
CA GLN A 25 4.67 9.98 6.41
C GLN A 25 3.83 9.03 5.54
N PHE A 26 4.43 8.47 4.50
CA PHE A 26 3.79 7.50 3.60
C PHE A 26 3.74 6.08 4.16
N VAL A 27 4.80 5.67 4.86
CA VAL A 27 4.93 4.31 5.40
C VAL A 27 4.33 4.25 6.79
N LYS A 28 3.39 3.35 6.99
CA LYS A 28 2.87 2.99 8.30
C LYS A 28 3.62 1.77 8.79
N ILE A 29 4.19 1.88 9.98
CA ILE A 29 4.97 0.83 10.64
C ILE A 29 4.12 0.23 11.75
N ARG A 30 4.09 -1.09 11.82
CA ARG A 30 3.46 -1.86 12.89
C ARG A 30 4.44 -2.90 13.43
N PRO A 31 5.03 -2.64 14.61
CA PRO A 31 5.80 -3.67 15.31
C PRO A 31 4.85 -4.73 15.88
N GLU A 32 5.24 -5.99 15.74
CA GLU A 32 4.68 -7.19 16.37
C GLU A 32 5.77 -7.87 17.22
N PRO A 33 5.45 -8.84 18.09
CA PRO A 33 6.42 -9.46 18.98
C PRO A 33 7.64 -10.08 18.27
N ASP A 34 7.44 -10.63 17.08
CA ASP A 34 8.41 -11.41 16.31
C ASP A 34 8.77 -10.78 14.95
N ARG A 35 8.05 -9.74 14.53
CA ARG A 35 8.20 -9.12 13.21
C ARG A 35 7.80 -7.65 13.18
N VAL A 36 8.24 -6.94 12.15
CA VAL A 36 7.85 -5.57 11.85
C VAL A 36 7.17 -5.57 10.49
N VAL A 37 5.94 -5.04 10.45
CA VAL A 37 5.20 -4.85 9.21
C VAL A 37 5.28 -3.39 8.79
N MET A 38 5.70 -3.16 7.56
CA MET A 38 5.77 -1.84 6.94
C MET A 38 4.86 -1.83 5.72
N SER A 39 3.97 -0.85 5.64
CA SER A 39 2.98 -0.78 4.55
C SER A 39 2.75 0.66 4.09
N TYR A 40 2.53 0.87 2.80
CA TYR A 40 2.07 2.13 2.23
C TYR A 40 1.07 1.88 1.11
N LEU A 41 0.21 2.86 0.85
CA LEU A 41 -0.77 2.80 -0.22
C LEU A 41 -0.33 3.74 -1.35
N TYR A 42 -0.21 3.18 -2.56
CA TYR A 42 0.11 3.95 -3.75
C TYR A 42 -0.75 3.47 -4.91
N ASP A 43 -1.44 4.41 -5.56
CA ASP A 43 -2.38 4.12 -6.67
C ASP A 43 -3.32 2.95 -6.37
N ASN A 44 -4.03 3.03 -5.23
CA ASN A 44 -4.92 2.00 -4.70
C ASN A 44 -4.31 0.58 -4.58
N THR A 45 -2.99 0.48 -4.63
CA THR A 45 -2.22 -0.75 -4.44
C THR A 45 -1.55 -0.66 -3.08
N LEU A 46 -1.97 -1.54 -2.17
CA LEU A 46 -1.31 -1.71 -0.89
C LEU A 46 0.02 -2.40 -1.12
N ARG A 47 1.08 -1.80 -0.59
CA ARG A 47 2.44 -2.30 -0.72
C ARG A 47 3.01 -2.55 0.65
N SER A 48 3.50 -3.76 0.88
CA SER A 48 3.92 -4.20 2.21
C SER A 48 5.26 -4.92 2.20
N LYS A 49 5.97 -4.88 3.34
CA LYS A 49 7.19 -5.62 3.62
C LYS A 49 7.15 -6.07 5.07
N ILE A 50 7.40 -7.36 5.31
CA ILE A 50 7.45 -7.94 6.65
C ILE A 50 8.88 -8.38 6.93
N ILE A 51 9.44 -7.89 8.04
CA ILE A 51 10.81 -8.21 8.49
C ILE A 51 10.74 -8.92 9.83
N SER A 52 11.47 -10.02 10.00
CA SER A 52 11.65 -10.71 11.27
C SER A 52 13.13 -11.03 11.46
N GLY A 53 13.74 -10.44 12.50
CA GLY A 53 15.19 -10.54 12.70
C GLY A 53 15.99 -10.00 11.51
N ASP A 54 16.84 -10.85 10.94
CA ASP A 54 17.63 -10.59 9.73
C ASP A 54 16.93 -11.04 8.44
N GLN A 55 15.72 -11.62 8.53
CA GLN A 55 14.98 -12.18 7.41
C GLN A 55 13.83 -11.28 6.95
N VAL A 56 13.67 -11.16 5.64
CA VAL A 56 12.45 -10.61 5.03
C VAL A 56 11.49 -11.78 4.81
N ILE A 57 10.47 -11.89 5.67
CA ILE A 57 9.46 -12.97 5.61
C ILE A 57 8.54 -12.78 4.40
N GLU A 58 8.18 -11.54 4.11
CA GLU A 58 7.29 -11.20 3.00
C GLU A 58 7.87 -9.99 2.25
N GLY A 59 8.19 -10.22 0.97
CA GLY A 59 8.70 -9.18 0.07
C GLY A 59 7.65 -8.12 -0.26
N LYS A 60 7.93 -7.24 -1.24
CA LYS A 60 6.95 -6.23 -1.71
C LYS A 60 5.68 -6.94 -2.23
N THR A 61 4.66 -7.12 -1.39
CA THR A 61 3.36 -7.62 -1.81
C THR A 61 2.49 -6.48 -2.30
N PHE A 62 1.72 -6.75 -3.36
CA PHE A 62 0.92 -5.76 -4.08
C PHE A 62 -0.53 -6.19 -4.06
N ASP A 63 -1.24 -5.79 -3.02
CA ASP A 63 -2.68 -6.05 -2.95
C ASP A 63 -3.43 -4.86 -3.54
N ARG A 64 -3.97 -5.05 -4.75
CA ARG A 64 -4.93 -4.09 -5.29
C ARG A 64 -6.18 -4.14 -4.43
N LEU A 65 -6.63 -2.98 -3.96
CA LEU A 65 -7.90 -2.84 -3.25
C LEU A 65 -9.13 -3.01 -4.18
N GLU A 66 -8.91 -3.40 -5.44
CA GLU A 66 -9.94 -3.63 -6.44
C GLU A 66 -10.52 -5.05 -6.32
N LYS A 67 -11.84 -5.16 -6.20
CA LYS A 67 -12.57 -6.26 -6.86
C LYS A 67 -12.78 -5.82 -8.30
N THR A 68 -12.02 -6.38 -9.24
CA THR A 68 -12.14 -6.10 -10.67
C THR A 68 -13.55 -6.40 -11.14
N ILE A 69 -14.38 -5.36 -11.30
CA ILE A 69 -15.63 -5.48 -12.05
C ILE A 69 -15.25 -5.33 -13.52
N THR A 70 -15.01 -6.49 -14.14
CA THR A 70 -15.14 -6.76 -15.57
C THR A 70 -14.04 -6.21 -16.50
N LYS A 71 -13.70 -7.07 -17.47
CA LYS A 71 -12.67 -6.95 -18.51
C LYS A 71 -12.90 -5.77 -19.48
N VAL A 72 -12.83 -4.53 -19.01
CA VAL A 72 -12.65 -3.38 -19.90
C VAL A 72 -11.22 -2.91 -19.74
N ARG A 73 -10.44 -2.98 -20.83
CA ARG A 73 -9.07 -2.44 -20.88
C ARG A 73 -9.17 -0.92 -20.74
N THR A 74 -9.32 -0.43 -19.52
CA THR A 74 -9.08 0.98 -19.25
C THR A 74 -7.58 1.22 -19.35
N ARG A 75 -7.23 2.28 -20.09
CA ARG A 75 -5.88 2.86 -20.10
C ARG A 75 -5.40 2.99 -18.65
N ARG A 76 -4.08 2.87 -18.45
CA ARG A 76 -3.40 3.23 -17.19
C ARG A 76 -3.57 4.73 -16.95
N ASP A 77 -4.78 5.17 -16.67
CA ASP A 77 -5.03 6.48 -16.11
C ASP A 77 -5.08 6.31 -14.60
N ASN A 78 -4.34 7.17 -13.92
CA ASN A 78 -4.33 7.33 -12.48
C ASN A 78 -5.75 7.65 -11.99
N ASN A 79 -6.61 6.64 -11.88
CA ASN A 79 -8.01 6.76 -11.49
C ASN A 79 -8.19 6.99 -9.97
N THR A 80 -7.08 7.13 -9.25
CA THR A 80 -7.00 7.41 -7.83
C THR A 80 -6.93 8.93 -7.62
N GLU A 81 -8.05 9.56 -7.28
CA GLU A 81 -8.09 11.01 -6.99
C GLU A 81 -7.48 11.31 -5.62
N MET A 82 -7.80 10.49 -4.62
CA MET A 82 -7.29 10.65 -3.26
C MET A 82 -7.47 9.35 -2.49
N SER A 83 -6.36 8.73 -2.10
CA SER A 83 -6.35 7.54 -1.24
C SER A 83 -5.53 7.81 0.02
N ARG A 84 -6.03 7.37 1.16
CA ARG A 84 -5.38 7.46 2.47
C ARG A 84 -5.25 6.07 3.05
N PHE A 85 -4.20 5.90 3.84
CA PHE A 85 -3.90 4.66 4.52
C PHE A 85 -3.44 4.98 5.93
N GLU A 86 -4.19 4.53 6.91
CA GLU A 86 -3.99 4.91 8.30
C GLU A 86 -4.09 3.70 9.24
N ARG A 87 -3.44 3.83 10.39
CA ARG A 87 -3.64 2.89 11.50
C ARG A 87 -5.04 3.11 12.07
N TRP A 88 -5.75 2.03 12.36
CA TRP A 88 -7.08 2.11 12.98
C TRP A 88 -7.06 1.69 14.45
N TYR A 89 -7.31 0.41 14.75
CA TYR A 89 -7.30 -0.13 16.12
C TYR A 89 -6.62 -1.49 16.15
N GLY A 90 -5.82 -1.74 17.19
CA GLY A 90 -5.10 -3.01 17.36
C GLY A 90 -4.26 -3.38 16.12
N PRO A 91 -4.43 -4.58 15.54
CA PRO A 91 -3.70 -5.01 14.36
C PRO A 91 -4.27 -4.47 13.04
N TYR A 92 -5.36 -3.69 13.10
CA TYR A 92 -6.10 -3.28 11.90
C TYR A 92 -5.60 -1.94 11.35
N MET A 93 -5.50 -1.90 10.02
CA MET A 93 -5.27 -0.69 9.25
C MET A 93 -6.48 -0.40 8.38
N MET A 94 -6.59 0.83 7.90
CA MET A 94 -7.71 1.28 7.09
C MET A 94 -7.21 2.00 5.85
N ALA A 95 -7.68 1.56 4.69
CA ALA A 95 -7.49 2.27 3.44
C ALA A 95 -8.83 2.83 2.98
N TYR A 96 -8.85 4.10 2.58
CA TYR A 96 -10.06 4.76 2.11
C TYR A 96 -9.74 5.84 1.10
N GLY A 97 -10.74 6.21 0.30
CA GLY A 97 -10.54 7.20 -0.74
C GLY A 97 -11.67 7.29 -1.74
N VAL A 98 -11.44 8.09 -2.78
CA VAL A 98 -12.36 8.24 -3.92
C VAL A 98 -11.67 7.73 -5.17
N ARG A 99 -12.36 6.85 -5.88
CA ARG A 99 -11.95 6.34 -7.20
C ARG A 99 -12.88 6.84 -8.29
N ARG A 100 -12.34 7.06 -9.49
CA ARG A 100 -13.12 7.30 -10.70
C ARG A 100 -13.24 5.99 -11.47
N ASN A 101 -14.47 5.52 -11.64
CA ASN A 101 -14.77 4.31 -12.39
C ASN A 101 -15.44 4.71 -13.70
N PRO A 102 -15.10 4.06 -14.83
CA PRO A 102 -15.86 4.26 -16.06
C PRO A 102 -17.32 3.86 -15.83
N ASN A 103 -18.25 4.72 -16.26
CA ASN A 103 -19.65 4.32 -16.32
C ASN A 103 -19.83 3.43 -17.57
N ILE A 104 -20.47 2.27 -17.40
CA ILE A 104 -20.77 1.37 -18.53
C ILE A 104 -21.81 2.01 -19.47
N TRP A 105 -22.57 2.98 -18.97
CA TRP A 105 -23.73 3.59 -19.65
C TRP A 105 -23.52 5.04 -20.09
N SER A 106 -22.36 5.65 -19.80
CA SER A 106 -22.04 7.00 -20.27
C SER A 106 -20.52 7.21 -20.36
N GLU A 107 -20.09 8.23 -21.10
CA GLU A 107 -18.68 8.65 -21.13
C GLU A 107 -18.23 9.30 -19.81
N ASP A 108 -19.16 9.58 -18.89
CA ASP A 108 -18.84 10.17 -17.59
C ASP A 108 -18.18 9.17 -16.63
N LEU A 109 -17.17 9.65 -15.93
CA LEU A 109 -16.53 8.91 -14.84
C LEU A 109 -17.38 8.99 -13.58
N ARG A 110 -17.85 7.83 -13.09
CA ARG A 110 -18.53 7.74 -11.80
C ARG A 110 -17.52 7.78 -10.65
N LYS A 111 -17.68 8.74 -9.74
CA LYS A 111 -16.92 8.74 -8.48
C LYS A 111 -17.52 7.73 -7.48
N THR A 112 -16.66 6.89 -6.92
CA THR A 112 -17.04 5.90 -5.90
C THR A 112 -16.13 6.07 -4.69
N PHE A 113 -16.74 6.25 -3.51
CA PHE A 113 -16.01 6.20 -2.25
C PHE A 113 -15.76 4.73 -1.86
N PHE A 114 -14.58 4.43 -1.32
CA PHE A 114 -14.26 3.12 -0.76
C PHE A 114 -13.69 3.24 0.65
N LEU A 115 -13.93 2.19 1.44
CA LEU A 115 -13.41 1.99 2.78
C LEU A 115 -13.05 0.51 2.92
N SER A 116 -11.82 0.21 3.31
CA SER A 116 -11.31 -1.15 3.41
C SER A 116 -10.55 -1.35 4.72
N LYS A 117 -10.95 -2.38 5.46
CA LYS A 117 -10.26 -2.87 6.66
C LYS A 117 -9.16 -3.84 6.21
N ILE A 118 -7.94 -3.61 6.68
CA ILE A 118 -6.75 -4.37 6.30
C ILE A 118 -6.17 -5.03 7.56
N ILE A 119 -5.80 -6.31 7.42
CA ILE A 119 -5.07 -7.09 8.43
C ILE A 119 -4.02 -7.93 7.70
N HIS A 120 -2.77 -7.88 8.17
CA HIS A 120 -1.72 -8.80 7.73
C HIS A 120 -1.80 -10.08 8.57
N LYS A 121 -1.67 -11.24 7.91
CA LYS A 121 -1.66 -12.56 8.57
C LYS A 121 -0.24 -12.95 8.98
#